data_AF-A0A5B1BBN6-F1
#
_entry.id   AF-A0A5B1BBN6-F1
#
_cell.length_a   1.000
_cell.length_b   1.000
_cell.length_c   1.000
_cell.angle_alpha   90.00
_cell.angle_beta   90.00
_cell.angle_gamma   90.00
#
_symmetry.space_group_name_H-M   'P 1'
#
loop_
_entity.id
_entity.type
_entity.pdbx_description
1 polymer ?
#
loop_
_entity_poly.entity_id
_entity_poly.type
_entity_poly.pdbx_seq_one_letter_code
_entity_poly.pdbx_strand_id
1 'polypeptide(L)'
;MKNFFTHKIRKKSPVEIAGMIIFGIIAITGLAILFGFVIMWLWNWLMPEIFGLTTLTYWQSVGIFILLKLLLGGCGSSHSSKKSSNDSSKKETDNAKSDFSKWKYYEKFWEEEGDEYYKQYIKRQLEQPGEDKSE
;
A
#
# COMPACT_ATOMS: atom_id res chain seq x y z
N MET A 1 -8.73 13.57 -48.73
CA MET A 1 -8.94 12.71 -47.55
C MET A 1 -7.93 11.58 -47.60
N LYS A 2 -6.82 11.67 -46.85
CA LYS A 2 -5.79 10.62 -46.79
C LYS A 2 -5.80 10.06 -45.36
N ASN A 3 -6.08 8.76 -45.27
CA ASN A 3 -6.31 8.03 -44.03
C ASN A 3 -5.01 7.87 -43.23
N PHE A 4 -4.94 8.48 -42.04
CA PHE A 4 -3.86 8.33 -41.07
C PHE A 4 -4.24 7.28 -40.00
N PHE A 5 -4.33 6.02 -40.40
CA PHE A 5 -4.48 4.90 -39.45
C PHE A 5 -3.41 3.85 -39.70
N THR A 6 -2.24 4.03 -39.11
CA THR A 6 -1.32 2.91 -38.82
C THR A 6 -0.56 3.20 -37.53
N HIS A 7 -1.27 3.13 -36.40
CA HIS A 7 -0.62 2.90 -35.12
C HIS A 7 -0.01 1.49 -35.15
N LYS A 8 1.30 1.40 -35.38
CA LYS A 8 2.07 0.18 -35.10
C LYS A 8 2.04 -0.05 -33.60
N ILE A 9 1.02 -0.78 -33.12
CA ILE A 9 1.10 -1.45 -31.83
C ILE A 9 2.19 -2.50 -31.99
N ARG A 10 3.40 -2.18 -31.52
CA ARG A 10 4.53 -3.10 -31.41
C ARG A 10 4.10 -4.24 -30.49
N LYS A 11 3.52 -5.29 -31.08
CA LYS A 11 3.16 -6.53 -30.40
C LYS A 11 4.46 -7.12 -29.86
N LYS A 12 4.75 -6.90 -28.56
CA LYS A 12 5.70 -7.76 -27.85
C LYS A 12 5.21 -9.19 -28.01
N SER A 13 6.13 -10.11 -28.33
CA SER A 13 5.74 -11.49 -28.60
C SER A 13 5.05 -12.07 -27.36
N PRO A 14 3.99 -12.89 -27.51
CA PRO A 14 3.36 -13.55 -26.36
C PRO A 14 4.36 -14.43 -25.59
N VAL A 15 5.45 -14.84 -26.24
CA VAL A 15 6.57 -15.58 -25.66
C VAL A 15 7.38 -14.73 -24.67
N GLU A 16 7.70 -13.47 -25.00
CA GLU A 16 8.37 -12.55 -24.05
C GLU A 16 7.52 -12.31 -22.80
N ILE A 17 6.21 -12.14 -22.97
CA ILE A 17 5.28 -11.91 -21.86
C ILE A 17 5.17 -13.16 -20.98
N ALA A 18 5.07 -14.35 -21.57
CA ALA A 18 5.10 -15.60 -20.82
C ALA A 18 6.41 -15.75 -20.03
N GLY A 19 7.55 -15.43 -20.64
CA GLY A 19 8.86 -15.45 -19.98
C GLY A 19 8.94 -14.51 -18.78
N MET A 20 8.43 -13.28 -18.91
CA MET A 20 8.38 -12.31 -17.81
C MET A 20 7.46 -12.78 -16.66
N ILE A 21 6.32 -13.40 -16.98
CA ILE A 21 5.40 -13.93 -15.96
C ILE A 21 6.06 -15.08 -15.18
N ILE A 22 6.69 -16.02 -15.89
CA ILE A 22 7.40 -17.16 -15.27
C ILE A 22 8.54 -16.66 -14.37
N PHE A 23 9.33 -15.72 -14.86
CA PHE A 23 10.40 -15.10 -14.06
C PHE A 23 9.85 -14.39 -12.81
N GLY A 24 8.74 -13.66 -12.96
CA GLY A 24 8.06 -13.00 -11.85
C GLY A 24 7.60 -14.00 -10.77
N ILE A 25 6.99 -15.12 -11.18
CA ILE A 25 6.56 -16.17 -10.24
C ILE A 25 7.78 -16.75 -9.51
N ILE A 26 8.85 -17.09 -10.22
CA ILE A 26 10.07 -17.65 -9.62
C ILE A 26 10.68 -16.68 -8.61
N ALA A 27 10.77 -15.39 -8.96
CA ALA A 27 11.30 -14.36 -8.07
C ALA A 27 10.45 -14.22 -6.79
N ILE A 28 9.12 -14.20 -6.94
CA ILE A 28 8.19 -14.11 -5.80
C ILE A 28 8.28 -15.36 -4.92
N THR A 29 8.33 -16.56 -5.51
CA THR A 29 8.47 -17.81 -4.76
C THR A 29 9.80 -17.86 -4.02
N GLY A 30 10.90 -17.46 -4.66
CA GLY A 30 12.21 -17.37 -4.02
C GLY A 30 12.22 -16.40 -2.85
N LEU A 31 11.63 -15.23 -3.01
CA LEU A 31 11.49 -14.24 -1.94
C LEU A 31 10.62 -14.77 -0.79
N ALA A 32 9.53 -15.47 -1.08
CA ALA A 32 8.65 -16.06 -0.07
C ALA A 32 9.37 -17.13 0.77
N ILE A 33 10.19 -17.97 0.12
CA ILE A 33 11.01 -18.97 0.81
C ILE A 33 12.06 -18.31 1.70
N LEU A 34 12.77 -17.30 1.18
CA LEU A 34 13.76 -16.54 1.94
C LEU A 34 13.12 -15.91 3.17
N PHE A 35 11.96 -15.27 3.00
CA PHE A 35 11.23 -14.64 4.09
C PHE A 35 10.77 -15.65 5.13
N GLY A 36 10.22 -16.79 4.71
CA GLY A 36 9.87 -17.90 5.60
C GLY A 36 11.04 -18.43 6.41
N PHE A 37 12.23 -18.53 5.79
CA PHE A 37 13.45 -18.95 6.47
C PHE A 37 13.93 -17.94 7.50
N VAL A 38 13.90 -16.64 7.18
CA VAL A 38 14.25 -15.56 8.12
C VAL A 38 13.31 -15.57 9.33
N ILE A 39 12.00 -15.72 9.11
CA ILE A 39 11.02 -15.83 10.21
C ILE A 39 11.34 -17.03 11.11
N MET A 40 11.59 -18.20 10.51
CA MET A 40 11.93 -19.41 11.25
C MET A 40 13.19 -19.22 12.10
N TRP A 41 14.26 -18.68 11.49
CA TRP A 41 15.54 -18.48 12.16
C TRP A 41 15.43 -17.46 13.30
N LEU A 42 14.78 -16.32 13.04
CA LEU A 42 14.58 -15.28 14.04
C LEU A 42 13.71 -15.76 15.20
N TRP A 43 12.62 -16.49 14.90
CA TRP A 43 11.74 -17.04 15.93
C TRP A 43 12.47 -18.06 16.80
N ASN A 44 13.18 -19.01 16.19
CA ASN A 44 13.89 -20.06 16.92
C ASN A 44 15.03 -19.53 17.78
N TRP A 45 15.58 -18.37 17.43
CA TRP A 45 16.59 -17.72 18.26
C TRP A 45 15.94 -16.93 19.41
N LEU A 46 14.92 -16.13 19.13
CA LEU A 46 14.42 -15.14 20.09
C LEU A 46 13.37 -15.73 21.06
N MET A 47 12.37 -16.44 20.55
CA MET A 47 11.19 -16.83 21.34
C MET A 47 11.48 -17.95 22.35
N PRO A 48 12.23 -19.01 22.01
CA PRO A 48 12.66 -20.01 22.98
C PRO A 48 13.60 -19.44 24.06
N GLU A 49 14.53 -18.56 23.67
CA GLU A 49 15.54 -18.03 24.59
C GLU A 49 14.95 -17.04 25.59
N ILE A 50 14.03 -16.17 25.16
CA ILE A 50 13.44 -15.14 26.02
C ILE A 50 12.24 -15.66 26.81
N PHE A 51 11.39 -16.49 26.19
CA PHE A 51 10.08 -16.87 26.75
C PHE A 51 9.97 -18.37 27.07
N GLY A 52 11.00 -19.19 26.76
CA GLY A 52 10.94 -20.64 26.96
C GLY A 52 9.93 -21.36 26.04
N LEU A 53 9.55 -20.73 24.93
CA LEU A 53 8.59 -21.28 23.97
C LEU A 53 9.20 -22.35 23.07
N THR A 54 8.34 -23.11 22.37
CA THR A 54 8.79 -24.17 21.45
C THR A 54 9.39 -23.58 20.17
N THR A 55 10.35 -24.31 19.59
CA THR A 55 10.92 -24.00 18.28
C THR A 55 9.89 -24.27 17.17
N LEU A 56 9.87 -23.43 16.14
CA LEU A 56 9.05 -23.60 14.95
C LEU A 56 9.83 -24.25 13.82
N THR A 57 9.19 -25.19 13.14
CA THR A 57 9.61 -25.70 11.84
C THR A 57 9.22 -24.73 10.72
N TYR A 58 9.85 -24.85 9.55
CA TYR A 58 9.57 -23.96 8.40
C TYR A 58 8.07 -23.84 8.07
N TRP A 59 7.37 -24.98 8.02
CA TRP A 59 5.92 -25.00 7.76
C TRP A 59 5.09 -24.35 8.87
N GLN A 60 5.53 -24.42 10.13
CA GLN A 60 4.87 -23.73 11.23
C GLN A 60 5.11 -22.23 11.17
N SER A 61 6.33 -21.79 10.85
CA SER A 61 6.65 -20.36 10.67
C SER A 61 5.88 -19.74 9.50
N VAL A 62 5.77 -20.45 8.38
CA VAL A 62 4.94 -20.01 7.25
C VAL A 62 3.45 -20.01 7.64
N GLY A 63 2.99 -21.06 8.34
CA GLY A 63 1.60 -21.16 8.83
C GLY A 63 1.23 -20.02 9.77
N ILE A 64 2.08 -19.70 10.76
CA ILE A 64 1.82 -18.59 11.68
C ILE A 64 1.83 -17.25 10.95
N PHE A 65 2.74 -17.07 10.00
CA PHE A 65 2.78 -15.86 9.19
C PHE A 65 1.51 -15.69 8.35
N ILE A 66 1.01 -16.76 7.74
CA ILE A 66 -0.26 -16.74 6.99
C ILE A 66 -1.43 -16.44 7.91
N LEU A 67 -1.48 -17.07 9.09
CA LEU A 67 -2.52 -16.81 10.09
C LEU A 67 -2.50 -15.34 10.55
N LEU A 68 -1.32 -14.79 10.86
CA LEU A 68 -1.14 -13.37 11.17
C LEU A 68 -1.58 -12.50 9.99
N LYS A 69 -1.22 -12.85 8.76
CA LYS A 69 -1.64 -12.10 7.56
C LYS A 69 -3.14 -12.18 7.33
N LEU A 70 -3.80 -13.29 7.68
CA LEU A 70 -5.25 -13.42 7.60
C LEU A 70 -5.95 -12.59 8.68
N LEU A 71 -5.43 -12.62 9.91
CA LEU A 71 -5.97 -11.85 11.03
C LEU A 71 -5.72 -10.34 10.88
N LEU A 72 -4.53 -9.94 10.42
CA LEU A 72 -4.10 -8.54 10.28
C LEU A 72 -4.39 -7.96 8.89
N GLY A 73 -4.48 -8.79 7.86
CA GLY A 73 -4.67 -8.38 6.46
C GLY A 73 -6.04 -8.73 5.88
N GLY A 74 -6.96 -9.29 6.67
CA GLY A 74 -8.33 -9.65 6.25
C GLY A 74 -9.31 -8.47 6.15
N CYS A 75 -8.89 -7.23 6.37
CA CYS A 75 -9.76 -6.06 6.27
C CYS A 75 -9.14 -5.00 5.34
N GLY A 76 -9.53 -4.99 4.07
CA GLY A 76 -9.17 -3.88 3.17
C GLY A 76 -8.92 -4.24 1.71
N SER A 77 -9.77 -5.02 1.07
CA SER A 77 -9.81 -5.06 -0.40
C SER A 77 -11.24 -4.86 -0.88
N SER A 78 -11.72 -3.62 -0.80
CA SER A 78 -12.97 -3.23 -1.46
C SER A 78 -12.75 -3.32 -2.97
N HIS A 79 -13.38 -4.33 -3.55
CA HIS A 79 -13.38 -4.57 -4.98
C HIS A 79 -14.00 -3.37 -5.70
N SER A 80 -13.19 -2.71 -6.53
CA SER A 80 -13.65 -1.73 -7.49
C SER A 80 -14.53 -2.41 -8.53
N SER A 81 -15.85 -2.30 -8.42
CA SER A 81 -16.76 -2.61 -9.52
C SER A 81 -17.85 -1.54 -9.67
N LYS A 82 -17.60 -0.67 -10.65
CA LYS A 82 -18.57 -0.01 -11.54
C LYS A 82 -19.70 0.82 -10.93
N LYS A 83 -19.44 2.12 -10.97
CA LYS A 83 -20.34 3.25 -11.27
C LYS A 83 -21.62 2.84 -12.01
N SER A 84 -22.78 3.07 -11.40
CA SER A 84 -24.06 3.35 -12.07
C SER A 84 -24.74 4.46 -11.29
N SER A 85 -24.97 5.56 -11.98
CA SER A 85 -25.70 6.75 -11.53
C SER A 85 -27.13 6.42 -11.13
N ASN A 86 -27.60 6.90 -9.97
CA ASN A 86 -28.69 7.88 -9.93
C ASN A 86 -28.92 8.40 -8.49
N ASP A 87 -29.17 9.69 -8.43
CA ASP A 87 -30.15 10.35 -7.57
C ASP A 87 -30.03 10.34 -6.03
N SER A 88 -29.76 11.56 -5.55
CA SER A 88 -30.49 12.33 -4.54
C SER A 88 -30.69 11.81 -3.10
N SER A 89 -30.59 12.84 -2.23
CA SER A 89 -31.14 12.93 -0.88
C SER A 89 -30.25 12.47 0.28
N LYS A 90 -29.82 13.50 1.02
CA LYS A 90 -29.87 13.61 2.50
C LYS A 90 -29.54 12.35 3.30
N LYS A 91 -28.48 12.45 4.11
CA LYS A 91 -28.59 12.66 5.57
C LYS A 91 -27.21 12.76 6.20
N GLU A 92 -27.00 13.84 6.95
CA GLU A 92 -26.09 13.84 8.09
C GLU A 92 -26.59 12.77 9.07
N THR A 93 -25.77 11.75 9.29
CA THR A 93 -25.65 11.03 10.56
C THR A 93 -24.35 10.23 10.49
N ASP A 94 -23.51 10.46 11.49
CA ASP A 94 -22.49 9.58 12.04
C ASP A 94 -22.18 8.32 11.25
N ASN A 95 -20.93 8.18 10.80
CA ASN A 95 -20.11 7.00 11.07
C ASN A 95 -18.70 7.24 10.53
N ALA A 96 -17.71 7.22 11.42
CA ALA A 96 -16.29 7.15 11.15
C ALA A 96 -15.91 5.84 10.42
N LYS A 97 -16.39 5.68 9.19
CA LYS A 97 -16.08 4.55 8.31
C LYS A 97 -16.00 5.03 6.86
N SER A 98 -14.77 5.35 6.43
CA SER A 98 -14.19 5.25 5.07
C SER A 98 -13.29 6.45 4.74
N ASP A 99 -12.28 6.69 5.59
CA ASP A 99 -11.28 7.76 5.44
C ASP A 99 -10.40 7.65 4.18
N PHE A 100 -10.45 6.54 3.43
CA PHE A 100 -9.66 6.39 2.21
C PHE A 100 -10.16 7.26 1.04
N SER A 101 -11.45 7.62 1.02
CA SER A 101 -11.99 8.54 -0.01
C SER A 101 -11.56 9.98 0.24
N LYS A 102 -11.32 10.36 1.51
CA LYS A 102 -10.86 11.71 1.87
C LYS A 102 -9.41 11.94 1.43
N TRP A 103 -8.59 10.90 1.46
CA TRP A 103 -7.21 10.92 0.97
C TRP A 103 -7.08 11.38 -0.49
N LYS A 104 -8.03 11.00 -1.35
CA LYS A 104 -8.04 11.46 -2.74
C LYS A 104 -8.13 13.00 -2.84
N TYR A 105 -8.86 13.63 -1.92
CA TYR A 105 -8.98 15.09 -1.87
C TYR A 105 -7.74 15.72 -1.22
N TYR A 106 -7.07 15.04 -0.29
CA TYR A 106 -5.80 15.49 0.30
C TYR A 106 -4.67 15.53 -0.72
N GLU A 107 -4.53 14.47 -1.53
CA GLU A 107 -3.54 14.39 -2.61
C GLU A 107 -3.77 15.51 -3.63
N LYS A 108 -5.02 15.67 -4.07
CA LYS A 108 -5.39 16.73 -5.01
C LYS A 108 -5.13 18.14 -4.46
N PHE A 109 -5.46 18.38 -3.20
CA PHE A 109 -5.18 19.66 -2.54
C PHE A 109 -3.68 19.96 -2.47
N TRP A 110 -2.86 18.98 -2.11
CA TRP A 110 -1.40 19.15 -2.07
C TRP A 110 -0.78 19.38 -3.45
N GLU A 111 -1.32 18.77 -4.50
CA GLU A 111 -0.85 18.93 -5.88
C GLU A 111 -1.24 20.29 -6.48
N GLU A 112 -2.46 20.76 -6.22
CA GLU A 112 -2.97 22.02 -6.78
C GLU A 112 -2.56 23.25 -5.95
N GLU A 113 -2.57 23.16 -4.62
CA GLU A 113 -2.43 24.32 -3.72
C GLU A 113 -1.32 24.19 -2.66
N GLY A 114 -0.75 23.00 -2.47
CA GLY A 114 0.13 22.70 -1.34
C GLY A 114 1.41 23.54 -1.27
N ASP A 115 2.06 23.80 -2.42
CA ASP A 115 3.33 24.55 -2.48
C ASP A 115 3.16 26.02 -2.06
N GLU A 116 2.05 26.67 -2.44
CA GLU A 116 1.78 28.06 -2.05
C GLU A 116 1.51 28.20 -0.55
N TYR A 117 0.69 27.31 0.01
CA TYR A 117 0.42 27.31 1.44
C TYR A 117 1.65 26.95 2.27
N TYR A 118 2.50 26.04 1.78
CA TYR A 118 3.76 25.71 2.43
C TYR A 118 4.72 26.91 2.44
N LYS A 119 4.85 27.63 1.32
CA LYS A 119 5.63 28.88 1.26
C LYS A 119 5.10 29.94 2.20
N GLN A 120 3.78 30.12 2.30
CA GLN A 120 3.17 31.05 3.27
C GLN A 120 3.40 30.62 4.73
N TYR A 121 3.38 29.31 5.01
CA TYR A 121 3.71 28.79 6.33
C TYR A 121 5.17 29.08 6.70
N ILE A 122 6.12 28.74 5.82
CA ILE A 122 7.55 29.03 6.04
C ILE A 122 7.78 30.54 6.17
N LYS A 123 7.11 31.36 5.36
CA LYS A 123 7.17 32.82 5.46
C LYS A 123 6.68 33.32 6.82
N ARG A 124 5.55 32.81 7.33
CA ARG A 124 5.07 33.13 8.69
C ARG A 124 6.04 32.69 9.79
N GLN A 125 6.67 31.52 9.65
CA GLN A 125 7.67 31.03 10.59
C GLN A 125 8.96 31.87 10.56
N LEU A 126 9.32 32.45 9.41
CA LEU A 126 10.49 33.31 9.25
C LEU A 126 10.21 34.79 9.60
N GLU A 127 8.98 35.27 9.40
CA GLU A 127 8.54 36.63 9.78
C GLU A 127 8.19 36.77 11.27
N GLN A 128 8.05 35.66 12.01
CA GLN A 128 8.01 35.67 13.47
C GLN A 128 9.35 35.18 14.05
N PRO A 129 10.39 36.04 14.13
CA PRO A 129 11.57 35.72 14.92
C PRO A 129 11.20 35.85 16.40
N GLY A 130 10.66 34.77 16.97
CA GLY A 130 10.64 34.51 18.41
C GLY A 130 9.83 35.46 19.30
N GLU A 131 8.54 35.16 19.46
CA GLU A 131 7.86 35.26 20.75
C GLU A 131 6.90 34.07 20.84
N ASP A 132 7.38 32.98 21.44
CA ASP A 132 6.69 32.19 22.46
C ASP A 132 7.42 30.85 22.64
N LYS A 133 8.46 30.90 23.47
CA LYS A 133 8.90 29.73 24.25
C LYS A 133 8.96 30.20 25.70
N SER A 134 7.81 30.29 26.34
CA SER A 134 7.72 30.33 27.80
C SER A 134 6.46 29.60 28.25
N GLU A 135 6.62 28.31 28.53
CA GLU A 135 6.27 27.66 29.81
C GLU A 135 6.96 26.29 29.91
#